data_AF-A0A926FG31-F1
#
_entry.id   AF-A0A926FG31-F1
#
_cell.length_a   1.000
_cell.length_b   1.000
_cell.length_c   1.000
_cell.angle_alpha   90.00
_cell.angle_beta   90.00
_cell.angle_gamma   90.00
#
_symmetry.space_group_name_H-M   'P 1'
#
loop_
_entity.id
_entity.type
_entity.pdbx_description
1 polymer ?
#
loop_
_entity_poly.entity_id
_entity_poly.type
_entity_poly.pdbx_seq_one_letter_code
_entity_poly.pdbx_strand_id
1 'polypeptide(L)' 'MKRDYFNTFEESDFRICEDMEFNSENKNIFIPMEAWFDVDKKFGINIIGDDSAWVNLFTEYNPVIGEIRMFYDI' A
#
# COMPACT_ATOMS: atom_id res chain seq x y z
N MET A 1 -1.36 22.66 1.82
CA MET A 1 -0.23 21.71 1.67
C MET A 1 0.26 21.37 3.07
N LYS A 2 0.19 20.10 3.51
CA LYS A 2 0.69 19.69 4.84
C LYS A 2 2.18 20.04 4.94
N ARG A 3 2.58 20.71 6.02
CA ARG A 3 3.99 21.02 6.32
C ARG A 3 4.63 19.82 6.99
N ASP A 4 4.78 18.76 6.23
CA ASP A 4 5.52 17.59 6.69
C ASP A 4 6.94 17.64 6.14
N TYR A 5 7.85 18.18 6.94
CA TYR A 5 9.27 18.29 6.60
C TYR A 5 9.98 16.94 6.55
N PHE A 6 9.40 15.90 7.15
CA PHE A 6 9.97 14.56 7.21
C PHE A 6 9.33 13.60 6.20
N ASN A 7 8.34 14.08 5.43
CA ASN A 7 7.49 13.27 4.56
C ASN A 7 6.98 12.00 5.29
N THR A 8 6.67 12.07 6.58
CA THR A 8 6.14 10.95 7.36
C THR A 8 4.84 10.43 6.73
N PHE A 9 4.67 9.10 6.70
CA PHE A 9 3.39 8.55 6.25
C PHE A 9 2.30 8.74 7.31
N GLU A 10 1.15 9.19 6.87
CA GLU A 10 -0.07 9.27 7.65
C GLU A 10 -1.10 8.24 7.16
N GLU A 11 -2.13 7.96 7.96
CA GLU A 11 -3.23 7.07 7.56
C GLU A 11 -3.87 7.51 6.25
N SER A 12 -4.00 8.83 6.01
CA SER A 12 -4.57 9.37 4.78
C SER A 12 -3.74 9.10 3.51
N ASP A 13 -2.48 8.69 3.66
CA ASP A 13 -1.59 8.38 2.54
C ASP A 13 -1.81 6.95 2.02
N PHE A 14 -2.61 6.15 2.72
CA PHE A 14 -2.93 4.78 2.33
C PHE A 14 -4.43 4.56 2.34
N ARG A 15 -4.93 3.84 1.33
CA ARG A 15 -6.34 3.49 1.23
C ARG A 15 -6.49 1.99 1.14
N ILE A 16 -7.30 1.42 2.03
CA ILE A 16 -7.79 0.05 1.88
C ILE A 16 -8.85 0.03 0.79
N CYS A 17 -8.67 -0.83 -0.20
CA CYS A 17 -9.61 -0.98 -1.30
C CYS A 17 -10.82 -1.81 -0.87
N GLU A 18 -11.92 -1.66 -1.61
CA GLU A 18 -13.18 -2.37 -1.29
C GLU A 18 -13.12 -3.88 -1.60
N ASP A 19 -12.16 -4.30 -2.43
CA ASP A 19 -12.00 -5.66 -2.93
C ASP A 19 -11.22 -6.58 -1.97
N MET A 20 -11.62 -6.59 -0.69
CA MET A 20 -11.07 -7.53 0.30
C MET A 20 -11.59 -8.95 0.04
N GLU A 21 -10.69 -9.94 0.01
CA GLU A 21 -11.04 -11.33 -0.26
C GLU A 21 -10.60 -12.25 0.89
N PHE A 22 -11.46 -13.19 1.26
CA PHE A 22 -11.09 -14.23 2.22
C PHE A 22 -10.62 -15.49 1.51
N ASN A 23 -9.39 -15.93 1.79
CA ASN A 23 -8.86 -17.20 1.31
C ASN A 23 -8.96 -18.25 2.42
N SER A 24 -9.89 -19.19 2.21
CA SER A 24 -10.20 -20.25 3.19
C SER A 24 -9.09 -21.30 3.35
N GLU A 25 -8.27 -21.50 2.33
CA GLU A 25 -7.19 -22.49 2.36
C GLU A 25 -6.04 -22.01 3.25
N ASN A 26 -5.62 -20.76 3.05
CA ASN A 26 -4.53 -20.13 3.78
C ASN A 26 -4.98 -19.42 5.07
N LYS A 27 -6.29 -19.32 5.30
CA LYS A 27 -6.92 -18.67 6.47
C LYS A 27 -6.48 -17.22 6.64
N ASN A 28 -6.30 -16.52 5.52
CA ASN A 28 -5.94 -15.10 5.48
C ASN A 28 -6.99 -14.31 4.72
N ILE A 29 -6.99 -13.00 4.97
CA ILE A 29 -7.76 -12.01 4.24
C ILE A 29 -6.77 -11.25 3.38
N PHE A 30 -6.96 -11.29 2.08
CA PHE A 30 -6.27 -10.46 1.12
C PHE A 30 -6.91 -9.07 1.11
N ILE A 31 -6.06 -8.05 1.21
CA ILE A 31 -6.47 -6.66 1.37
C ILE A 31 -5.64 -5.83 0.38
N PRO A 32 -6.21 -5.47 -0.77
CA PRO A 32 -5.55 -4.55 -1.69
C PRO A 32 -5.43 -3.17 -1.03
N MET A 33 -4.27 -2.54 -1.16
CA MET A 33 -4.00 -1.23 -0.59
C MET A 33 -3.36 -0.31 -1.63
N GLU A 34 -3.89 0.89 -1.74
CA GLU A 34 -3.33 1.92 -2.63
C GLU A 34 -2.55 2.96 -1.81
N ALA A 35 -1.43 3.41 -2.37
CA ALA A 35 -0.66 4.53 -1.85
C ALA A 35 -1.09 5.83 -2.54
N TRP A 36 -1.55 6.81 -1.75
CA TRP A 36 -2.11 8.08 -2.20
C TRP A 36 -1.25 9.27 -1.75
N PHE A 37 0.07 9.12 -1.78
CA PHE A 37 1.03 10.19 -1.52
C PHE A 37 1.82 10.55 -2.78
N ASP A 38 2.37 11.76 -2.81
CA ASP A 38 3.26 12.22 -3.87
C ASP A 38 4.60 11.46 -3.80
N VAL A 39 4.73 10.42 -4.62
CA VAL A 39 5.89 9.50 -4.64
C VAL A 39 7.17 10.23 -5.06
N ASP A 40 7.09 11.09 -6.07
CA ASP A 40 8.21 11.88 -6.57
C ASP A 40 8.76 12.79 -5.48
N LYS A 41 7.87 13.51 -4.79
CA LYS A 41 8.26 14.36 -3.66
C LYS A 41 8.78 13.54 -2.47
N LYS A 42 8.18 12.38 -2.19
CA LYS A 42 8.54 11.53 -1.04
C LYS A 42 9.96 10.99 -1.16
N PHE A 43 10.32 10.48 -2.35
CA PHE A 43 11.59 9.80 -2.58
C PHE A 43 12.62 10.66 -3.34
N GLY A 44 12.24 11.86 -3.79
CA GLY A 44 13.11 12.73 -4.58
C GLY A 44 13.40 12.17 -5.97
N ILE A 45 12.40 11.48 -6.55
CA ILE A 45 12.46 10.89 -7.90
C ILE A 45 11.55 11.65 -8.86
N ASN A 46 11.53 11.27 -10.14
CA ASN A 46 10.70 11.89 -11.17
C ASN A 46 10.18 10.82 -12.12
N ILE A 47 9.15 10.10 -11.66
CA ILE A 47 8.48 9.02 -12.39
C ILE A 47 7.08 9.42 -12.86
N ILE A 48 6.66 10.68 -12.65
CA ILE A 48 5.38 11.17 -13.15
C ILE A 48 5.25 10.95 -14.66
N GLY A 49 4.27 10.13 -15.07
CA GLY A 49 4.04 9.77 -16.47
C GLY A 49 4.84 8.57 -17.00
N ASP A 50 5.60 7.89 -16.15
CA ASP A 50 6.17 6.58 -16.46
C ASP A 50 5.22 5.47 -15.96
N ASP A 51 4.38 4.97 -16.85
CA ASP A 51 3.42 3.90 -16.53
C ASP A 51 4.13 2.59 -16.12
N SER A 52 5.42 2.42 -16.46
CA SER A 52 6.20 1.25 -16.05
C SER A 52 6.80 1.35 -14.64
N ALA A 53 6.67 2.50 -13.99
CA ALA A 53 7.15 2.73 -12.63
C ALA A 53 6.10 2.45 -11.54
N TRP A 54 4.90 2.00 -11.93
CA TRP A 54 3.84 1.63 -10.99
C TRP A 54 4.17 0.32 -10.26
N VAL A 55 3.92 0.32 -8.96
CA VAL A 55 4.10 -0.86 -8.09
C VAL A 55 2.79 -1.10 -7.36
N ASN A 56 2.27 -2.32 -7.47
CA ASN A 56 1.08 -2.72 -6.73
C ASN A 56 1.49 -3.15 -5.33
N LEU A 57 0.78 -2.67 -4.31
CA LEU A 57 1.02 -3.02 -2.92
C LEU A 57 -0.15 -3.83 -2.38
N PHE A 58 0.17 -4.97 -1.76
CA PHE A 58 -0.81 -5.89 -1.24
C PHE A 58 -0.52 -6.18 0.23
N THR A 59 -1.58 -6.42 0.98
CA THR A 59 -1.50 -6.82 2.37
C THR A 59 -2.32 -8.09 2.58
N GLU A 60 -1.77 -9.02 3.34
CA GLU A 60 -2.49 -10.17 3.86
C GLU A 60 -2.58 -10.06 5.38
N TYR A 61 -3.78 -10.29 5.90
CA TYR A 61 -4.02 -10.38 7.34
C TYR A 61 -4.47 -11.79 7.71
N ASN A 62 -3.73 -12.44 8.63
CA ASN A 62 -4.14 -13.69 9.24
C ASN A 62 -4.75 -13.42 10.64
N PRO A 63 -6.09 -13.49 10.79
CA PRO A 63 -6.74 -13.19 12.07
C PRO A 63 -6.52 -14.26 13.14
N VAL A 64 -6.14 -15.49 12.76
CA VAL A 64 -5.97 -16.60 13.72
C VAL A 64 -4.71 -16.41 14.56
N ILE A 65 -3.62 -15.95 13.93
CA ILE A 65 -2.33 -15.74 14.58
C ILE A 65 -1.98 -14.25 14.76
N GLY A 66 -2.83 -13.34 14.27
CA GLY A 66 -2.61 -11.89 14.39
C GLY A 66 -1.44 -11.37 13.55
N GLU A 67 -1.15 -12.02 12.42
CA GLU A 67 -0.02 -11.66 11.55
C GLU A 67 -0.49 -10.80 10.38
N ILE A 68 0.27 -9.74 10.08
CA ILE A 68 0.12 -8.93 8.87
C ILE A 68 1.36 -9.11 8.01
N ARG A 69 1.17 -9.39 6.73
CA ARG A 69 2.24 -9.44 5.72
C ARG A 69 1.96 -8.43 4.64
N MET A 70 3.00 -7.75 4.19
CA MET A 70 2.94 -6.83 3.05
C MET A 70 3.91 -7.28 1.98
N PHE A 71 3.49 -7.19 0.74
CA PHE A 71 4.30 -7.52 -0.43
C PHE A 71 3.91 -6.65 -1.61
N TYR A 72 4.79 -6.58 -2.60
CA TYR A 72 4.59 -5.77 -3.79
C TYR A 72 4.79 -6.61 -5.05
N ASP A 73 4.21 -6.15 -6.15
CA ASP A 73 4.41 -6.69 -7.49
C ASP A 73 4.74 -5.56 -8.48
N ILE A 74 5.63 -5.86 -9.44
CA ILE A 74 6.16 -4.93 -10.47
C ILE A 74 5.79 -5.46 -11.85
#